data_AF-A0A7V1ECK5-F1
#
_entry.id   AF-A0A7V1ECK5-F1
#
_cell.length_a   1.000
_cell.length_b   1.000
_cell.length_c   1.000
_cell.angle_alpha   90.00
_cell.angle_beta   90.00
_cell.angle_gamma   90.00
#
_symmetry.space_group_name_H-M   'P 1'
#
loop_
_entity.id
_entity.type
_entity.pdbx_description
1 polymer ?
#
loop_
_entity_poly.entity_id
_entity_poly.type
_entity_poly.pdbx_seq_one_letter_code
_entity_poly.pdbx_strand_id
1 'polypeptide(L)'
;MKCGYCGSENSQNSKFCGKCGAEIDKIFRCSHCGEELPKKSKYCIYCGARVKTGQAAAVRAPRQENGAHYVNKRKKPSVSRKPRLTKSNLIGYVVVIVIVLGIAGYFLAAFPNRASNVSRGNLNAGSGNNLVWAQDVQRIASNFNCPCGACGVVRLDICTCDAARGAVEAKNYIQKLVNQGLPEEEIIVKVEDRYGNRI
;
A
#
# COMPACT_ATOMS: atom_id res chain seq x y z
N MET A 1 -13.08 -17.91 29.89
CA MET A 1 -12.95 -16.97 28.74
C MET A 1 -13.53 -17.62 27.52
N LYS A 2 -14.30 -16.88 26.72
CA LYS A 2 -15.03 -17.45 25.59
C LYS A 2 -14.14 -17.52 24.35
N CYS A 3 -14.20 -18.64 23.65
CA CYS A 3 -13.57 -18.79 22.34
C CYS A 3 -14.29 -17.88 21.33
N GLY A 4 -13.55 -16.99 20.66
CA GLY A 4 -14.12 -16.12 19.61
C GLY A 4 -14.57 -16.87 18.35
N TYR A 5 -14.14 -18.13 18.17
CA TYR A 5 -14.47 -18.93 17.00
C TYR A 5 -15.73 -19.79 17.19
N CYS A 6 -15.90 -20.44 18.34
CA CYS A 6 -17.03 -21.36 18.59
C CYS A 6 -17.84 -21.04 19.86
N GLY A 7 -17.51 -19.96 20.56
CA GLY A 7 -18.24 -19.48 21.74
C GLY A 7 -18.06 -20.29 23.03
N SER A 8 -17.27 -21.37 23.03
CA SER A 8 -17.14 -22.22 24.22
C SER A 8 -16.33 -21.57 25.34
N GLU A 9 -16.71 -21.84 26.58
CA GLU A 9 -15.96 -21.46 27.77
C GLU A 9 -14.62 -22.22 27.83
N ASN A 10 -13.53 -21.50 28.06
CA ASN A 10 -12.18 -22.06 28.19
C ASN A 10 -11.46 -21.42 29.39
N SER A 11 -10.42 -22.08 29.92
CA SER A 11 -9.61 -21.53 31.02
C SER A 11 -8.89 -20.25 30.57
N GLN A 12 -8.65 -19.32 31.51
CA GLN A 12 -7.94 -18.06 31.24
C GLN A 12 -6.49 -18.26 30.76
N ASN A 13 -5.93 -19.46 30.95
CA ASN A 13 -4.58 -19.82 30.51
C ASN A 13 -4.56 -20.83 29.34
N SER A 14 -5.72 -21.18 28.79
CA SER A 14 -5.79 -22.05 27.61
C SER A 14 -5.18 -21.34 26.39
N LYS A 15 -4.16 -21.95 25.77
CA LYS A 15 -3.60 -21.47 24.49
C LYS A 15 -4.52 -21.77 23.30
N PHE A 16 -5.29 -22.86 23.40
CA PHE A 16 -6.20 -23.33 22.36
C PHE A 16 -7.56 -23.70 22.96
N CYS A 17 -8.59 -23.70 22.13
CA CYS A 17 -9.94 -24.08 22.50
C CYS A 17 -10.04 -25.59 22.65
N GLY A 18 -10.46 -26.06 23.82
CA GLY A 18 -10.66 -27.49 24.08
C GLY A 18 -11.79 -28.10 23.24
N LYS A 19 -12.68 -27.27 22.65
CA LYS A 19 -13.81 -27.73 21.84
C LYS A 19 -13.55 -27.70 20.34
N CYS A 20 -13.01 -26.61 19.80
CA CYS A 20 -12.82 -26.43 18.35
C CYS A 20 -11.36 -26.38 17.89
N GLY A 21 -10.39 -26.41 18.81
CA GLY A 21 -8.96 -26.34 18.49
C GLY A 21 -8.42 -24.96 18.11
N ALA A 22 -9.28 -23.94 17.94
CA ALA A 22 -8.84 -22.59 17.60
C ALA A 22 -7.94 -21.97 18.70
N GLU A 23 -6.93 -21.19 18.32
CA GLU A 23 -6.06 -20.49 19.29
C GLU A 23 -6.87 -19.46 20.07
N ILE A 24 -6.70 -19.45 21.40
CA ILE A 24 -7.40 -18.56 22.32
C ILE A 24 -6.44 -17.46 22.73
N ASP A 25 -6.55 -16.36 22.01
CA ASP A 25 -5.69 -15.21 22.14
C ASP A 25 -6.09 -14.42 23.39
N LYS A 26 -5.16 -14.20 24.33
CA LYS A 26 -5.39 -13.28 25.45
C LYS A 26 -5.64 -11.89 24.88
N ILE A 27 -6.89 -11.44 25.00
CA ILE A 27 -7.31 -10.09 24.64
C ILE A 27 -6.47 -9.12 25.47
N PHE A 28 -5.57 -8.40 24.81
CA PHE A 28 -4.70 -7.43 25.45
C PHE A 28 -5.36 -6.05 25.34
N ARG A 29 -5.65 -5.39 26.47
CA ARG A 29 -6.25 -4.05 26.47
C ARG A 29 -5.19 -2.97 26.68
N CYS A 30 -5.33 -1.85 25.99
CA CYS A 30 -4.46 -0.71 26.17
C CYS A 30 -4.65 -0.10 27.56
N SER A 31 -3.58 0.06 28.34
CA SER A 31 -3.65 0.71 29.66
C SER A 31 -3.92 2.22 29.59
N HIS A 32 -3.80 2.85 28.42
CA HIS A 32 -4.04 4.28 28.22
C HIS A 32 -5.47 4.59 27.75
N CYS A 33 -6.06 3.76 26.87
CA CYS A 33 -7.38 4.04 26.30
C CYS A 33 -8.41 2.91 26.49
N GLY A 34 -8.02 1.77 27.08
CA GLY A 34 -8.92 0.65 27.36
C GLY A 34 -9.25 -0.27 26.17
N GLU A 35 -8.88 0.14 24.96
CA GLU A 35 -9.23 -0.56 23.72
C GLU A 35 -8.49 -1.89 23.55
N GLU A 36 -9.15 -2.86 22.93
CA GLU A 36 -8.58 -4.18 22.66
C GLU A 36 -7.53 -4.09 21.55
N LEU A 37 -6.39 -4.75 21.77
CA LEU A 37 -5.26 -4.72 20.87
C LEU A 37 -4.94 -6.11 20.32
N PRO A 38 -4.56 -6.20 19.04
CA PRO A 38 -4.10 -7.45 18.46
C PRO A 38 -2.79 -7.90 19.12
N LYS A 39 -2.56 -9.22 19.13
CA LYS A 39 -1.37 -9.83 19.73
C LYS A 39 -0.08 -9.17 19.20
N LYS A 40 0.89 -8.95 20.10
CA LYS A 40 2.26 -8.44 19.82
C LYS A 40 2.33 -6.99 19.30
N SER A 41 1.30 -6.18 19.49
CA SER A 41 1.34 -4.75 19.16
C SER A 41 2.38 -4.02 20.03
N LYS A 42 3.37 -3.36 19.42
CA LYS A 42 4.34 -2.50 20.14
C LYS A 42 3.73 -1.16 20.55
N TYR A 43 2.68 -0.74 19.86
CA TYR A 43 1.98 0.52 20.02
C TYR A 43 0.47 0.29 19.90
N CYS A 44 -0.33 1.08 20.59
CA CYS A 44 -1.78 1.08 20.47
C CYS A 44 -2.18 1.74 19.15
N ILE A 45 -2.96 1.04 18.33
CA ILE A 45 -3.44 1.59 17.04
C ILE A 45 -4.49 2.70 17.21
N TYR A 46 -5.11 2.80 18.38
CA TYR A 46 -6.19 3.75 18.66
C TYR A 46 -5.71 5.05 19.32
N CYS A 47 -4.78 4.97 20.28
CA CYS A 47 -4.27 6.14 21.01
C CYS A 47 -2.77 6.41 20.82
N GLY A 48 -2.05 5.55 20.08
CA GLY A 48 -0.60 5.69 19.84
C GLY A 48 0.30 5.35 21.03
N ALA A 49 -0.25 5.07 22.21
CA ALA A 49 0.54 4.76 23.40
C ALA A 49 1.40 3.50 23.21
N ARG A 50 2.65 3.53 23.71
CA ARG A 50 3.52 2.35 23.73
C ARG A 50 2.92 1.26 24.58
N VAL A 51 2.83 0.07 24.01
CA VAL A 51 2.33 -1.10 24.69
C VAL A 51 3.52 -1.84 25.27
N LYS A 52 3.56 -1.98 26.60
CA LYS A 52 4.54 -2.84 27.28
C LYS A 52 4.18 -4.29 26.97
N THR A 53 4.55 -4.75 25.77
CA THR A 53 4.51 -6.17 25.45
C THR A 53 5.61 -6.82 26.26
N GLY A 54 5.23 -7.50 27.34
CA GLY A 54 6.11 -8.38 28.09
C GLY A 54 6.55 -9.54 27.19
N GLN A 55 7.60 -9.31 26.41
CA GLN A 55 8.39 -10.38 25.81
C GLN A 55 9.64 -10.53 26.66
N ALA A 56 9.74 -11.73 27.23
CA ALA A 56 10.82 -12.23 28.02
C ALA A 56 12.18 -11.69 27.54
N ALA A 57 12.87 -11.02 28.45
CA ALA A 57 14.31 -10.90 28.36
C ALA A 57 14.87 -12.33 28.25
N ALA A 58 15.27 -12.73 27.05
CA ALA A 58 16.35 -13.69 26.91
C ALA A 58 17.60 -12.99 27.46
N VAL A 59 17.76 -13.03 28.79
CA VAL A 59 19.00 -12.68 29.46
C VAL A 59 20.02 -13.74 29.04
N ARG A 60 20.70 -13.48 27.94
CA ARG A 60 22.05 -14.01 27.75
C ARG A 60 22.92 -13.29 28.78
N ALA A 61 23.51 -14.07 29.68
CA ALA A 61 24.47 -13.60 30.66
C ALA A 61 25.64 -12.86 29.97
N PRO A 62 26.09 -11.71 30.49
CA PRO A 62 27.32 -11.08 30.02
C PRO A 62 28.53 -11.80 30.64
N ARG A 63 29.33 -12.45 29.80
CA ARG A 63 30.67 -12.95 30.14
C ARG A 63 31.63 -11.76 30.19
N GLN A 64 32.33 -11.62 31.31
CA GLN A 64 33.24 -10.51 31.62
C GLN A 64 34.48 -10.48 30.71
N GLU A 65 34.85 -9.25 30.35
CA GLU A 65 36.06 -8.83 29.65
C GLU A 65 37.34 -9.22 30.41
N ASN A 66 38.36 -9.60 29.66
CA ASN A 66 39.77 -9.40 30.02
C ASN A 66 40.61 -9.33 28.74
N GLY A 67 41.32 -8.22 28.54
CA GLY A 67 42.65 -8.25 27.93
C GLY A 67 42.86 -7.54 26.59
N ALA A 68 43.54 -6.39 26.70
CA ALA A 68 44.60 -5.90 25.83
C ALA A 68 44.24 -5.16 24.53
N HIS A 69 44.35 -3.83 24.63
CA HIS A 69 45.30 -3.01 23.85
C HIS A 69 45.73 -3.53 22.47
N TYR A 70 45.28 -2.85 21.41
CA TYR A 70 46.18 -2.49 20.32
C TYR A 70 45.78 -1.14 19.71
N VAL A 71 46.65 -0.15 19.92
CA VAL A 71 46.62 1.16 19.26
C VAL A 71 46.97 0.94 17.79
N ASN A 72 46.16 1.45 16.85
CA ASN A 72 46.68 1.77 15.52
C ASN A 72 46.07 3.05 14.97
N LYS A 73 46.82 4.14 15.18
CA LYS A 73 46.72 5.39 14.42
C LYS A 73 47.07 5.09 12.96
N ARG A 74 46.16 5.38 12.03
CA ARG A 74 46.55 5.98 10.74
C ARG A 74 45.59 7.10 10.36
N LYS A 75 46.16 8.29 10.24
CA LYS A 75 45.55 9.52 9.75
C LYS A 75 45.65 9.58 8.21
N LYS A 76 44.59 10.11 7.59
CA LYS A 76 44.53 10.94 6.34
C LYS A 76 44.69 10.22 4.99
N PRO A 77 44.32 10.84 3.84
CA PRO A 77 43.41 11.99 3.60
C PRO A 77 42.40 11.78 2.45
N SER A 78 41.42 12.67 2.40
CA SER A 78 40.56 12.99 1.25
C SER A 78 41.37 13.60 0.09
N VAL A 79 41.30 13.03 -1.11
CA VAL A 79 41.68 13.73 -2.36
C VAL A 79 40.62 13.48 -3.43
N SER A 80 39.71 14.43 -3.55
CA SER A 80 38.81 14.59 -4.70
C SER A 80 39.64 15.06 -5.89
N ARG A 81 39.78 14.22 -6.92
CA ARG A 81 40.39 14.62 -8.19
C ARG A 81 39.28 15.14 -9.11
N LYS A 82 39.26 16.45 -9.36
CA LYS A 82 38.49 17.05 -10.45
C LYS A 82 39.19 16.76 -11.79
N PRO A 83 38.48 16.38 -12.86
CA PRO A 83 39.09 16.24 -14.18
C PRO A 83 39.38 17.62 -14.80
N ARG A 84 40.59 17.76 -15.36
CA ARG A 84 41.05 18.94 -16.12
C ARG A 84 40.40 18.94 -17.51
N LEU A 85 39.82 20.08 -17.90
CA LEU A 85 39.24 20.32 -19.22
C LEU A 85 40.35 20.77 -20.19
N THR A 86 40.81 19.87 -21.06
CA THR A 86 41.78 20.17 -22.12
C THR A 86 41.07 20.44 -23.45
N LYS A 87 41.40 21.57 -24.09
CA LYS A 87 40.80 22.11 -25.32
C LYS A 87 41.17 21.31 -26.57
N SER A 88 40.66 20.09 -26.73
CA SER A 88 40.90 19.28 -27.95
C SER A 88 39.67 18.52 -28.49
N ASN A 89 38.45 18.81 -28.02
CA ASN A 89 37.23 18.11 -28.46
C ASN A 89 36.16 19.03 -29.07
N LEU A 90 36.49 20.29 -29.41
CA LEU A 90 35.51 21.28 -29.88
C LEU A 90 34.82 20.83 -31.19
N ILE A 91 35.58 20.22 -32.11
CA ILE A 91 35.07 19.75 -33.40
C ILE A 91 34.11 18.57 -33.22
N GLY A 92 34.44 17.63 -32.33
CA GLY A 92 33.56 16.50 -32.00
C GLY A 92 32.23 16.96 -31.39
N TYR A 93 32.28 17.98 -30.52
CA TYR A 93 31.05 18.56 -29.95
C TYR A 93 30.17 19.22 -31.01
N VAL A 94 30.74 19.96 -31.97
CA VAL A 94 29.95 20.59 -33.04
C VAL A 94 29.25 19.55 -33.90
N VAL A 95 29.93 18.45 -34.28
CA VAL A 95 29.33 17.38 -35.08
C VAL A 95 28.20 16.68 -34.31
N VAL A 96 28.41 16.37 -33.02
CA VAL A 96 27.38 15.75 -32.19
C VAL A 96 26.18 16.69 -32.01
N ILE A 97 26.42 17.99 -31.80
CA ILE A 97 25.34 18.98 -31.67
C ILE A 97 24.52 19.07 -32.97
N VAL A 98 25.16 19.11 -34.14
CA VAL A 98 24.46 19.15 -35.43
C VAL A 98 23.63 17.88 -35.66
N ILE A 99 24.16 16.70 -35.30
CA ILE A 99 23.42 15.44 -35.40
C ILE A 99 22.22 15.44 -34.43
N VAL A 100 22.41 15.87 -33.19
CA VAL A 100 21.33 15.93 -32.19
C VAL A 100 20.25 16.93 -32.59
N LEU A 101 20.63 18.10 -33.11
CA LEU A 101 19.68 19.10 -33.60
C LEU A 101 18.94 18.63 -34.85
N GLY A 102 19.63 17.92 -35.76
CA GLY A 102 19.01 17.30 -36.93
C GLY A 102 18.01 16.20 -36.55
N ILE A 103 18.36 15.34 -35.59
CA ILE A 103 17.45 14.31 -35.06
C ILE A 103 16.27 14.97 -34.34
N ALA A 104 16.51 15.96 -33.47
CA ALA A 104 15.44 16.68 -32.78
C ALA A 104 14.50 17.38 -33.76
N GLY A 105 15.03 18.06 -34.79
CA GLY A 105 14.23 18.66 -35.85
C GLY A 105 13.42 17.65 -36.65
N TYR A 106 14.02 16.50 -36.98
CA TYR A 106 13.32 15.40 -37.65
C TYR A 106 12.20 14.82 -36.78
N PHE A 107 12.43 14.61 -35.49
CA PHE A 107 11.39 14.13 -34.55
C PHE A 107 10.28 15.17 -34.35
N LEU A 108 10.60 16.46 -34.28
CA LEU A 108 9.60 17.52 -34.18
C LEU A 108 8.75 17.66 -35.47
N ALA A 109 9.34 17.38 -36.63
CA ALA A 109 8.62 17.39 -37.91
C ALA A 109 7.84 16.09 -38.19
N ALA A 110 8.37 14.94 -37.77
CA ALA A 110 7.75 13.62 -37.98
C ALA A 110 6.67 13.28 -36.93
N PHE A 111 6.67 13.94 -35.78
CA PHE A 111 5.63 13.82 -34.75
C PHE A 111 4.99 15.18 -34.48
N PRO A 112 3.98 15.62 -35.28
CA PRO A 112 3.20 16.78 -34.90
C PRO A 112 2.60 16.53 -33.51
N ASN A 113 2.87 17.45 -32.60
CA ASN A 113 2.41 17.44 -31.21
C ASN A 113 0.90 17.14 -31.11
N ARG A 114 0.53 15.86 -31.00
CA ARG A 114 -0.67 15.52 -30.26
C ARG A 114 -0.33 15.86 -28.83
N ALA A 115 -0.90 16.96 -28.34
CA ALA A 115 -0.87 17.33 -26.94
C ALA A 115 -1.11 16.05 -26.11
N SER A 116 -0.04 15.55 -25.51
CA SER A 116 -0.11 14.46 -24.56
C SER A 116 -0.76 15.03 -23.31
N ASN A 117 -2.07 14.87 -23.22
CA ASN A 117 -2.75 14.90 -21.93
C ASN A 117 -1.95 13.97 -21.01
N VAL A 118 -1.46 14.52 -19.91
CA VAL A 118 -0.73 13.77 -18.88
C VAL A 118 -1.68 12.75 -18.29
N SER A 119 -1.71 11.55 -18.85
CA SER A 119 -2.15 10.36 -18.12
C SER A 119 -1.08 10.07 -17.08
N ARG A 120 -1.35 10.46 -15.84
CA ARG A 120 -0.62 9.95 -14.68
C ARG A 120 -0.80 8.43 -14.68
N GLY A 121 0.20 7.74 -15.22
CA GLY A 121 0.32 6.30 -15.15
C GLY A 121 0.35 5.84 -13.70
N ASN A 122 -0.62 5.02 -13.36
CA ASN A 122 -0.80 4.33 -12.09
C ASN A 122 0.36 3.34 -11.88
N LEU A 123 1.24 3.59 -10.91
CA LEU A 123 2.14 2.57 -10.38
C LEU A 123 1.32 1.63 -9.50
N ASN A 124 0.94 0.46 -10.02
CA ASN A 124 0.76 -0.78 -9.26
C ASN A 124 0.66 -1.96 -10.24
N ALA A 125 1.79 -2.30 -10.86
CA ALA A 125 2.02 -3.66 -11.38
C ALA A 125 2.51 -4.51 -10.21
N GLY A 126 1.57 -4.92 -9.36
CA GLY A 126 1.77 -5.90 -8.29
C GLY A 126 0.95 -7.14 -8.60
N SER A 127 1.62 -8.13 -9.19
CA SER A 127 1.11 -9.48 -9.41
C SER A 127 0.50 -10.08 -8.15
N GLY A 128 -0.69 -10.65 -8.29
CA GLY A 128 -1.40 -11.39 -7.25
C GLY A 128 -2.90 -11.15 -7.39
N ASN A 129 -3.70 -12.17 -7.10
CA ASN A 129 -5.17 -12.17 -7.23
C ASN A 129 -5.89 -11.22 -6.25
N ASN A 130 -5.28 -10.10 -5.86
CA ASN A 130 -5.95 -8.96 -5.31
C ASN A 130 -6.58 -8.19 -6.48
N LEU A 131 -7.91 -8.26 -6.62
CA LEU A 131 -8.67 -7.36 -7.50
C LEU A 131 -8.54 -5.93 -6.98
N VAL A 132 -7.38 -5.31 -7.21
CA VAL A 132 -7.17 -3.88 -7.05
C VAL A 132 -7.89 -3.22 -8.23
N TRP A 133 -9.09 -2.72 -7.97
CA TRP A 133 -9.88 -2.02 -8.98
C TRP A 133 -9.17 -0.76 -9.46
N ALA A 134 -9.34 -0.43 -10.74
CA ALA A 134 -8.75 0.79 -11.32
C ALA A 134 -9.18 2.04 -10.54
N GLN A 135 -8.33 3.07 -10.54
CA GLN A 135 -8.59 4.31 -9.79
C GLN A 135 -9.92 4.95 -10.16
N ASP A 136 -10.31 4.90 -11.44
CA ASP A 136 -11.58 5.46 -11.92
C ASP A 136 -12.79 4.68 -11.38
N VAL A 137 -12.69 3.35 -11.29
CA VAL A 137 -13.73 2.53 -10.67
C VAL A 137 -13.89 2.86 -9.20
N GLN A 138 -12.77 3.05 -8.49
CA GLN A 138 -12.79 3.41 -7.07
C GLN A 138 -13.39 4.80 -6.83
N ARG A 139 -13.04 5.77 -7.70
CA ARG A 139 -13.58 7.13 -7.66
C ARG A 139 -15.10 7.12 -7.86
N ILE A 140 -15.58 6.43 -8.88
CA ILE A 140 -17.02 6.33 -9.16
C ILE A 140 -17.74 5.59 -8.04
N ALA A 141 -17.20 4.45 -7.61
CA ALA A 141 -17.76 3.66 -6.51
C ALA A 141 -17.85 4.44 -5.19
N SER A 142 -17.01 5.46 -4.99
CA SER A 142 -17.03 6.28 -3.78
C SER A 142 -18.30 7.13 -3.62
N ASN A 143 -19.10 7.29 -4.70
CA ASN A 143 -20.40 7.97 -4.72
C ASN A 143 -21.57 7.05 -4.33
N PHE A 144 -21.32 5.78 -3.97
CA PHE A 144 -22.38 4.82 -3.69
C PHE A 144 -22.15 4.06 -2.40
N ASN A 145 -23.24 3.72 -1.74
CA ASN A 145 -23.27 2.67 -0.73
C ASN A 145 -23.37 1.30 -1.40
N CYS A 146 -22.85 0.26 -0.74
CA CYS A 146 -22.88 -1.10 -1.22
C CYS A 146 -24.34 -1.60 -1.29
N PRO A 147 -24.81 -2.00 -2.47
CA PRO A 147 -26.19 -2.48 -2.66
C PRO A 147 -26.50 -3.81 -1.96
N CYS A 148 -25.49 -4.50 -1.41
CA CYS A 148 -25.62 -5.81 -0.75
C CYS A 148 -26.58 -5.79 0.46
N GLY A 149 -26.65 -4.67 1.20
CA GLY A 149 -27.37 -4.53 2.48
C GLY A 149 -26.89 -5.42 3.66
N ALA A 150 -26.19 -6.53 3.42
CA ALA A 150 -25.90 -7.56 4.42
C ALA A 150 -24.43 -7.68 4.84
N CYS A 151 -23.51 -7.06 4.08
CA CYS A 151 -22.08 -7.27 4.23
C CYS A 151 -21.39 -6.36 5.26
N GLY A 152 -22.14 -5.47 5.93
CA GLY A 152 -21.66 -4.59 7.01
C GLY A 152 -20.76 -3.43 6.57
N VAL A 153 -20.26 -3.45 5.32
CA VAL A 153 -19.48 -2.35 4.74
C VAL A 153 -20.40 -1.46 3.91
N VAL A 154 -20.60 -0.24 4.40
CA VAL A 154 -21.58 0.70 3.82
C VAL A 154 -21.10 1.26 2.50
N ARG A 155 -19.84 1.69 2.35
CA ARG A 155 -19.36 2.34 1.12
C ARG A 155 -18.92 1.32 0.06
N LEU A 156 -19.31 1.54 -1.19
CA LEU A 156 -19.04 0.60 -2.28
C LEU A 156 -17.53 0.55 -2.62
N ASP A 157 -16.82 1.67 -2.62
CA ASP A 157 -15.37 1.75 -2.91
C ASP A 157 -14.52 0.80 -2.05
N ILE A 158 -14.82 0.71 -0.75
CA ILE A 158 -14.09 -0.18 0.18
C ILE A 158 -14.72 -1.57 0.34
N CYS A 159 -15.95 -1.79 -0.12
CA CYS A 159 -16.61 -3.08 0.01
C CYS A 159 -16.09 -4.11 -1.00
N THR A 160 -15.86 -5.34 -0.54
CA THR A 160 -15.34 -6.45 -1.37
C THR A 160 -16.28 -7.67 -1.40
N CYS A 161 -17.53 -7.51 -0.97
CA CYS A 161 -18.47 -8.63 -0.92
C CYS A 161 -18.85 -9.16 -2.30
N ASP A 162 -19.02 -10.47 -2.38
CA ASP A 162 -19.43 -11.26 -3.54
C ASP A 162 -20.91 -11.68 -3.46
N ALA A 163 -21.69 -11.07 -2.55
CA ALA A 163 -23.13 -11.29 -2.46
C ALA A 163 -23.83 -10.92 -3.78
N ALA A 164 -24.99 -11.54 -4.03
CA ALA A 164 -25.83 -11.20 -5.18
C ALA A 164 -26.20 -9.71 -5.17
N ARG A 165 -26.01 -9.03 -6.31
CA ARG A 165 -26.12 -7.56 -6.40
C ARG A 165 -25.24 -6.82 -5.39
N GLY A 166 -24.08 -7.39 -5.04
CA GLY A 166 -23.12 -6.86 -4.09
C GLY A 166 -22.00 -6.03 -4.73
N ALA A 167 -20.91 -5.84 -3.97
CA ALA A 167 -19.84 -4.93 -4.36
C ALA A 167 -19.05 -5.39 -5.59
N VAL A 168 -18.76 -6.70 -5.69
CA VAL A 168 -18.04 -7.25 -6.85
C VAL A 168 -18.84 -7.04 -8.14
N GLU A 169 -20.15 -7.32 -8.14
CA GLU A 169 -21.00 -7.11 -9.32
C GLU A 169 -21.10 -5.63 -9.70
N ALA A 170 -21.34 -4.75 -8.72
CA ALA A 170 -21.46 -3.31 -8.96
C ALA A 170 -20.15 -2.71 -9.50
N LYS A 171 -19.00 -3.09 -8.94
CA LYS A 171 -17.68 -2.63 -9.42
C LYS A 171 -17.33 -3.17 -10.81
N ASN A 172 -17.68 -4.43 -11.11
CA ASN A 172 -17.55 -4.98 -12.45
C ASN A 172 -18.39 -4.20 -13.47
N TYR A 173 -19.60 -3.80 -13.09
CA TYR A 173 -20.44 -2.97 -13.95
C TYR A 173 -19.83 -1.58 -14.18
N ILE A 174 -19.34 -0.91 -13.13
CA ILE A 174 -18.61 0.35 -13.26
C ILE A 174 -17.40 0.19 -14.18
N GLN A 175 -16.59 -0.85 -13.98
CA GLN A 175 -15.42 -1.13 -14.82
C GLN A 175 -15.81 -1.32 -16.29
N LYS A 176 -16.93 -1.99 -16.57
CA LYS A 176 -17.46 -2.15 -17.93
C LYS A 176 -17.78 -0.79 -18.56
N LEU A 177 -18.44 0.10 -17.84
CA LEU A 177 -18.83 1.43 -18.35
C LEU A 177 -17.60 2.34 -18.55
N VAL A 178 -16.63 2.28 -17.63
CA VAL A 178 -15.33 2.97 -17.79
C VAL A 178 -14.61 2.49 -19.05
N ASN A 179 -14.58 1.16 -19.28
CA ASN A 179 -13.94 0.59 -20.47
C ASN A 179 -14.65 0.95 -21.79
N GLN A 180 -15.92 1.36 -21.72
CA GLN A 180 -16.67 1.87 -22.88
C GLN A 180 -16.37 3.35 -23.18
N GLY A 181 -15.58 4.04 -22.34
CA GLY A 181 -15.23 5.44 -22.53
C GLY A 181 -16.38 6.40 -22.21
N LEU A 182 -17.37 5.96 -21.41
CA LEU A 182 -18.47 6.82 -20.96
C LEU A 182 -17.95 7.89 -19.98
N PRO A 183 -18.52 9.11 -20.02
CA PRO A 183 -18.18 10.15 -19.04
C PRO A 183 -18.65 9.74 -17.64
N GLU A 184 -17.91 10.16 -16.61
CA GLU A 184 -18.13 9.77 -15.21
C GLU A 184 -19.56 10.05 -14.74
N GLU A 185 -20.13 11.20 -15.10
CA GLU A 185 -21.50 11.59 -14.76
C GLU A 185 -22.54 10.62 -15.32
N GLU A 186 -22.35 10.16 -16.56
CA GLU A 186 -23.25 9.18 -17.18
C GLU A 186 -23.09 7.80 -16.52
N ILE A 187 -21.87 7.42 -16.13
CA ILE A 187 -21.63 6.17 -15.40
C ILE A 187 -22.37 6.20 -14.06
N ILE A 188 -22.28 7.30 -13.31
CA ILE A 188 -22.96 7.47 -12.02
C ILE A 188 -24.47 7.27 -12.20
N VAL A 189 -25.09 7.94 -13.17
CA VAL A 189 -26.54 7.78 -13.43
C VAL A 189 -26.88 6.32 -13.78
N LYS A 190 -26.12 5.67 -14.65
CA LYS A 190 -26.38 4.26 -15.01
C LYS A 190 -26.21 3.28 -13.83
N VAL A 191 -25.31 3.59 -12.90
CA VAL A 191 -25.08 2.78 -11.69
C VAL A 191 -26.21 3.01 -10.69
N GLU A 192 -26.66 4.26 -10.52
CA GLU A 192 -27.81 4.63 -9.70
C GLU A 192 -29.10 3.94 -10.19
N ASP A 193 -29.38 3.99 -11.49
CA ASP A 193 -30.53 3.31 -12.09
C ASP A 193 -30.52 1.79 -11.87
N ARG A 194 -29.33 1.18 -11.85
CA ARG A 194 -29.18 -0.27 -11.75
C ARG A 194 -29.13 -0.78 -10.30
N TYR A 195 -28.42 -0.08 -9.42
CA TYR A 195 -28.08 -0.54 -8.07
C TYR A 195 -28.58 0.41 -6.96
N GLY A 196 -28.98 1.63 -7.29
CA GLY A 196 -29.42 2.67 -6.35
C GLY A 196 -28.30 3.11 -5.41
N ASN A 197 -28.70 3.58 -4.22
CA ASN A 197 -27.81 3.81 -3.08
C ASN A 197 -26.71 4.87 -3.29
N ARG A 198 -26.96 5.90 -4.09
CA ARG A 198 -26.06 7.04 -4.22
C ARG A 198 -25.97 7.84 -2.89
N ILE A 199 -24.78 8.37 -2.59
CA ILE A 199 -24.51 9.23 -1.41
C ILE A 199 -24.12 10.65 -1.79
#